data_AF-A0A7W1DEN8-F1
#
_entry.id   AF-A0A7W1DEN8-F1
#
_cell.length_a   1.000
_cell.length_b   1.000
_cell.length_c   1.000
_cell.angle_alpha   90.00
_cell.angle_beta   90.00
_cell.angle_gamma   90.00
#
_symmetry.space_group_name_H-M   'P 1'
#
loop_
_entity.id
_entity.type
_entity.pdbx_description
1 polymer ?
#
loop_
_entity_poly.entity_id
_entity_poly.type
_entity_poly.pdbx_seq_one_letter_code
_entity_poly.pdbx_strand_id
1 'polypeptide(L)' 'MDDFKGQCRRQLERSVEERIKYGFFRNYKPVLDDEPFRAFEKMGDYRRWADENLPRYLGYKIVENKFLKEIDNREE' A
#
# COMPACT_ATOMS: atom_id res chain seq x y z
N MET A 1 -8.79 -11.39 -17.63
CA MET A 1 -9.64 -10.20 -17.40
C MET A 1 -11.12 -10.56 -17.26
N ASP A 2 -11.62 -11.55 -18.01
CA ASP A 2 -13.04 -11.94 -17.92
C ASP A 2 -13.43 -12.52 -16.56
N ASP A 3 -12.52 -13.22 -15.89
CA ASP A 3 -12.74 -13.73 -14.54
C ASP A 3 -12.97 -12.60 -13.51
N PHE A 4 -12.14 -11.55 -13.55
CA PHE A 4 -12.32 -10.37 -12.71
C PHE A 4 -13.66 -9.67 -12.96
N LYS A 5 -14.03 -9.46 -14.23
CA LYS A 5 -15.35 -8.90 -14.59
C LYS A 5 -16.50 -9.80 -14.12
N GLY A 6 -16.34 -11.12 -14.17
CA GLY A 6 -17.30 -12.08 -13.65
C GLY A 6 -17.44 -12.01 -12.13
N GLN A 7 -16.33 -11.89 -11.41
CA GLN A 7 -16.31 -11.69 -9.96
C GLN A 7 -17.01 -10.40 -9.55
N CYS A 8 -16.75 -9.28 -10.24
CA CYS A 8 -17.42 -8.01 -9.96
C CYS A 8 -18.94 -8.13 -10.09
N ARG A 9 -19.45 -8.76 -11.17
CA ARG A 9 -20.89 -8.95 -11.37
C ARG A 9 -21.52 -9.75 -10.23
N ARG A 10 -20.94 -10.89 -9.85
CA ARG A 10 -21.42 -11.71 -8.72
C ARG A 10 -21.43 -10.95 -7.38
N GLN A 11 -20.47 -10.04 -7.15
CA GLN A 11 -20.45 -9.23 -5.93
C GLN A 11 -21.53 -8.14 -5.92
N LEU A 12 -21.86 -7.56 -7.08
CA LEU A 12 -22.92 -6.57 -7.22
C LEU A 12 -24.32 -7.19 -7.04
N GLU A 13 -24.49 -8.45 -7.41
CA GLU A 13 -25.74 -9.22 -7.25
C GLU A 13 -26.05 -9.58 -5.78
N ARG A 14 -25.05 -9.60 -4.89
CA ARG A 14 -25.25 -9.88 -3.45
C ARG A 14 -26.09 -8.81 -2.79
N SER A 15 -26.82 -9.17 -1.73
CA SER A 15 -27.54 -8.18 -0.92
C SER A 15 -26.57 -7.23 -0.20
N VAL A 16 -27.06 -6.06 0.25
CA VAL A 16 -26.25 -5.13 1.07
C VAL A 16 -25.73 -5.84 2.32
N GLU A 17 -26.58 -6.64 2.96
CA GLU A 17 -26.23 -7.39 4.16
C GLU A 17 -25.09 -8.39 3.91
N GLU A 18 -25.16 -9.14 2.80
CA GLU A 18 -24.10 -10.08 2.42
C GLU A 18 -22.78 -9.36 2.08
N ARG A 19 -22.86 -8.20 1.42
CA ARG A 19 -21.67 -7.38 1.15
C ARG A 19 -21.04 -6.85 2.43
N ILE A 20 -21.83 -6.46 3.43
CA ILE A 20 -21.29 -6.07 4.74
C ILE A 20 -20.67 -7.28 5.45
N LYS A 21 -21.38 -8.41 5.47
CA LYS A 21 -20.93 -9.63 6.15
C LYS A 21 -19.62 -10.20 5.60
N TYR A 22 -19.43 -10.14 4.28
CA TYR A 22 -18.30 -10.80 3.60
C TYR A 22 -17.32 -9.84 2.90
N GLY A 23 -17.68 -8.57 2.73
CA GLY A 23 -16.86 -7.58 2.02
C GLY A 23 -15.79 -6.94 2.88
N PHE A 24 -15.93 -7.02 4.20
CA PHE A 24 -14.89 -6.58 5.13
C PHE A 24 -14.02 -7.75 5.55
N PHE A 25 -12.71 -7.52 5.58
CA PHE A 25 -11.74 -8.42 6.16
C PHE A 25 -10.83 -7.62 7.08
N ARG A 26 -10.33 -8.26 8.15
CA ARG A 26 -9.37 -7.64 9.04
C ARG A 26 -7.99 -7.68 8.37
N ASN A 27 -7.52 -6.52 7.92
CA ASN A 27 -6.15 -6.36 7.44
C ASN A 27 -5.34 -5.67 8.53
N TYR A 28 -4.27 -6.33 8.98
CA TYR A 28 -3.33 -5.71 9.90
C TYR A 28 -2.58 -4.57 9.19
N LYS A 29 -2.63 -3.38 9.79
CA LYS A 29 -1.98 -2.15 9.34
C LYS A 29 -0.97 -1.71 10.41
N PRO A 30 0.33 -2.03 10.26
CA PRO A 30 1.34 -1.74 11.28
C PRO A 30 1.39 -0.27 11.74
N VAL A 31 1.03 0.68 10.86
CA VAL A 31 0.99 2.10 11.22
C VAL A 31 -0.13 2.44 12.20
N LEU A 32 -1.31 1.82 12.05
CA LEU A 32 -2.53 2.16 12.78
C LEU A 32 -2.86 1.19 13.92
N ASP A 33 -2.44 -0.06 13.77
CA ASP A 33 -2.76 -1.13 14.72
C ASP A 33 -1.73 -1.24 15.85
N ASP A 34 -0.49 -0.77 15.64
CA ASP A 34 0.58 -0.87 16.65
C ASP A 34 0.65 0.34 17.56
N GLU A 35 0.38 1.53 17.03
CA GLU A 35 0.50 2.80 17.75
C GLU A 35 -0.60 3.76 17.31
N PRO A 36 -1.10 4.64 18.21
CA PRO A 36 -2.15 5.60 17.88
C PRO A 36 -1.68 6.66 16.86
N PHE A 37 -0.39 7.01 16.88
CA PHE A 37 0.23 7.89 15.89
C PHE A 37 1.76 7.73 15.88
N ARG A 38 2.40 8.13 14.77
CA ARG A 38 3.84 8.38 14.68
C ARG A 38 4.08 9.73 14.03
N ALA A 39 5.00 10.50 14.58
CA ALA A 39 5.42 11.78 14.04
C ALA A 39 6.92 11.76 13.76
N PHE A 40 7.33 12.44 12.70
CA PHE A 40 8.72 12.56 12.28
C PHE A 40 9.02 14.04 12.06
N GLU A 41 10.21 14.49 12.45
CA GLU A 41 10.64 15.87 12.25
C GLU A 41 10.87 16.19 10.76
N LYS A 42 11.31 15.20 9.98
CA LYS A 42 11.59 15.34 8.55
C LYS A 42 10.93 14.24 7.73
N MET A 43 10.56 14.58 6.51
CA MET A 43 10.00 13.61 5.55
C MET A 43 10.99 12.49 5.16
N GLY A 44 12.30 12.75 5.27
CA GLY A 44 13.33 11.73 5.03
C GLY A 44 13.30 10.61 6.07
N ASP A 45 13.10 10.96 7.35
CA ASP A 45 13.02 10.00 8.45
C ASP A 45 11.79 9.11 8.33
N TYR A 46 10.64 9.73 7.98
CA TYR A 46 9.41 9.00 7.67
C TYR A 46 9.62 7.97 6.53
N ARG A 47 10.23 8.40 5.42
CA ARG A 47 10.43 7.52 4.24
C ARG A 47 11.35 6.34 4.55
N ARG A 48 12.44 6.57 5.29
CA ARG A 48 13.34 5.48 5.73
C ARG A 48 12.64 4.50 6.65
N TRP A 49 11.94 5.02 7.65
CA TRP A 49 11.18 4.16 8.57
C TRP A 49 10.14 3.32 7.82
N ALA A 50 9.41 3.93 6.87
CA ALA A 50 8.42 3.24 6.07
C ALA A 50 9.04 2.16 5.16
N ASP A 51 10.20 2.43 4.57
CA ASP A 51 10.95 1.47 3.76
C ASP A 51 11.48 0.29 4.59
N GLU A 52 11.92 0.51 5.82
CA GLU A 52 12.45 -0.56 6.68
C GLU A 52 11.34 -1.39 7.33
N ASN A 53 10.27 -0.75 7.81
CA ASN A 53 9.33 -1.36 8.75
C ASN A 53 8.00 -1.79 8.11
N LEU A 54 7.57 -1.15 7.00
CA LEU A 54 6.25 -1.46 6.43
C LEU A 54 6.30 -2.61 5.41
N PRO A 55 5.27 -3.45 5.36
CA PRO A 55 5.15 -4.47 4.32
C PRO A 55 5.15 -3.89 2.91
N ARG A 56 5.76 -4.63 1.96
CA ARG A 56 5.85 -4.21 0.55
C ARG A 56 4.49 -3.94 -0.11
N TYR A 57 3.44 -4.68 0.27
CA TYR A 57 2.11 -4.52 -0.30
C TYR A 57 1.45 -3.15 0.00
N LEU A 58 1.98 -2.40 0.98
CA LEU A 58 1.50 -1.05 1.29
C LEU A 58 2.09 0.03 0.36
N GLY A 59 3.08 -0.30 -0.48
CA GLY A 59 3.60 0.62 -1.50
C GLY A 59 4.57 1.69 -1.00
N TYR A 60 5.06 1.61 0.24
CA TYR A 60 6.01 2.59 0.80
C TYR A 60 7.48 2.27 0.55
N LYS A 61 7.78 1.15 -0.11
CA LYS A 61 9.17 0.76 -0.38
C LYS A 61 9.82 1.75 -1.34
N ILE A 62 11.02 2.18 -1.01
CA ILE A 62 11.82 3.03 -1.88
C ILE A 62 12.18 2.19 -3.11
N VAL A 63 11.71 2.66 -4.27
CA VAL A 63 12.10 2.10 -5.56
C VAL A 63 13.25 2.93 -6.10
N GLU A 64 14.34 2.25 -6.44
CA GLU A 64 15.43 2.90 -7.14
C GLU A 64 14.94 3.38 -8.52
N ASN A 65 15.00 4.69 -8.72
CA ASN A 65 14.74 5.25 -10.04
C ASN A 65 16.02 5.15 -10.88
N LYS A 66 16.10 4.08 -11.69
CA LYS A 66 17.23 3.84 -12.60
C LYS A 66 17.45 5.00 -13.57
N PHE A 67 16.38 5.68 -14.00
CA PHE A 67 16.47 6.83 -14.90
C PHE A 67 17.17 8.03 -14.26
N LEU A 68 16.89 8.33 -12.98
CA LEU A 68 17.58 9.40 -12.26
C LEU A 68 19.03 9.05 -11.96
N LYS A 69 19.33 7.79 -11.61
CA LYS A 69 20.72 7.32 -11.44
C LYS A 69 21.54 7.43 -12.73
N GLU A 70 20.95 7.15 -13.88
CA GLU A 70 21.62 7.28 -15.17
C GLU A 70 21.89 8.74 -15.60
N ILE A 71 21.12 9.71 -15.09
CA ILE A 71 21.38 11.13 -15.31
C ILE A 71 22.54 11.61 -14.44
N ASP A 72 22.54 11.29 -13.14
CA ASP A 72 23.65 11.62 -12.23
C ASP A 72 24.98 11.04 -12.74
N ASN A 73 24.99 9.78 -13.20
CA ASN A 73 26.20 9.11 -13.69
C ASN A 73 26.71 9.63 -15.07
N ARG A 74 26.00 10.56 -15.72
CA ARG A 74 26.42 11.17 -16.99
C ARG A 74 26.98 12.58 -16.82
N GLU A 75 26.88 13.15 -15.62
CA GLU A 75 27.44 14.47 -15.28
C GLU A 75 28.79 14.36 -14.55
N GLU A 76 29.32 13.14 -14.35
CA GLU A 76 30.70 12.81 -13.95
C GLU A 76 31.54 12.33 -15.14
#